data_AF-A0A536P9Z2-F1
#
_entry.id   AF-A0A536P9Z2-F1
#
_cell.length_a   1.000
_cell.length_b   1.000
_cell.length_c   1.000
_cell.angle_alpha   90.00
_cell.angle_beta   90.00
_cell.angle_gamma   90.00
#
_symmetry.space_group_name_H-M   'P 1'
#
loop_
_entity.id
_entity.type
_entity.pdbx_description
1 polymer ?
#
loop_
_entity_poly.entity_id
_entity_poly.type
_entity_poly.pdbx_seq_one_letter_code
_entity_poly.pdbx_strand_id
1 'polypeptide(L)' 'MDLVWLILLVFAVAALGLLAGTSRTRDDLRARGRWDTRFELESRRQTHTDATGMLICRSCGTGAPERVGRCPACGAVL' A
#
# COMPACT_ATOMS: atom_id res chain seq x y z
N MET A 1 7.72 -51.48 28.54
CA MET A 1 8.81 -50.59 28.07
C MET A 1 8.31 -49.61 27.00
N ASP A 2 7.25 -49.97 26.27
CA ASP A 2 6.71 -49.18 25.15
C ASP A 2 5.89 -47.95 25.56
N LEU A 3 5.11 -48.05 26.64
CA LEU A 3 4.26 -46.94 27.10
C LEU A 3 5.07 -45.73 27.58
N VAL A 4 6.15 -46.00 28.33
CA VAL A 4 7.06 -44.94 28.81
C VAL A 4 7.74 -44.25 27.63
N TRP A 5 8.14 -45.02 26.62
CA TRP A 5 8.72 -44.46 25.39
C TRP A 5 7.69 -43.57 24.68
N LEU A 6 6.47 -44.05 24.46
CA LEU A 6 5.42 -43.27 23.80
C LEU A 6 5.13 -41.95 24.51
N ILE A 7 5.10 -41.95 25.85
CA ILE A 7 4.91 -40.73 26.64
C ILE A 7 6.06 -39.74 26.42
N LEU A 8 7.31 -40.22 26.43
CA LEU A 8 8.49 -39.38 26.17
C LEU A 8 8.48 -38.80 24.76
N LEU A 9 8.07 -39.58 23.76
CA LEU A 9 7.95 -39.13 22.36
C LEU A 9 6.92 -38.01 22.24
N VAL A 10 5.74 -38.19 22.82
CA VAL A 10 4.67 -37.17 22.79
C VAL A 10 5.14 -35.89 23.49
N PHE A 11 5.81 -36.00 24.64
CA PHE A 11 6.37 -34.85 25.33
C PHE A 11 7.44 -34.13 24.52
N ALA A 12 8.34 -34.87 23.86
CA ALA A 12 9.37 -34.31 23.01
C ALA A 12 8.77 -33.57 21.81
N VAL A 13 7.77 -34.15 21.14
CA VAL A 13 7.07 -33.52 20.01
C VAL A 13 6.29 -32.27 20.46
N ALA A 14 5.61 -32.32 21.61
CA ALA A 14 4.91 -31.17 22.17
C ALA A 14 5.86 -30.03 22.54
N ALA A 15 6.97 -30.34 23.21
CA ALA A 15 8.00 -29.36 23.56
C ALA A 15 8.63 -28.75 22.30
N LEU A 16 8.93 -29.55 21.29
CA LEU A 16 9.47 -29.08 20.02
C LEU A 16 8.47 -28.18 19.28
N GLY A 17 7.18 -28.54 19.27
CA GLY A 17 6.11 -27.74 18.67
C GLY A 17 5.93 -26.38 19.33
N LEU A 18 6.05 -26.31 20.66
CA LEU A 18 6.00 -25.05 21.41
C LEU A 18 7.24 -24.18 21.16
N LEU A 19 8.44 -24.79 21.10
CA LEU A 19 9.67 -24.05 20.81
C LEU A 19 9.74 -23.57 19.36
N ALA A 20 9.29 -24.38 18.39
CA ALA A 20 9.29 -24.03 16.97
C ALA A 20 8.11 -23.13 16.56
N GLY A 21 6.96 -23.22 17.24
CA GLY A 21 5.78 -22.41 16.95
C GLY A 21 5.93 -20.93 17.35
N THR A 22 6.78 -20.63 18.33
CA THR A 22 7.02 -19.26 18.81
C THR A 22 7.98 -18.45 17.93
N SER A 23 8.83 -19.10 17.12
CA SER A 23 9.73 -18.40 16.20
C SER A 23 9.02 -17.98 14.91
N ARG A 24 8.21 -18.86 14.32
CA ARG A 24 7.51 -18.60 13.05
C ARG A 24 6.48 -17.48 13.12
N THR A 25 5.78 -17.35 14.24
CA THR A 25 4.76 -16.29 14.45
C THR A 25 5.37 -14.89 14.62
N ARG A 26 6.63 -14.80 15.06
CA ARG A 26 7.27 -13.51 15.37
C ARG A 26 7.83 -12.81 14.14
N ASP A 27 8.28 -13.57 13.14
CA ASP A 27 8.82 -13.01 11.89
C ASP A 27 7.72 -12.55 10.92
N ASP A 28 6.57 -13.24 10.88
CA ASP A 28 5.44 -12.84 10.02
C ASP A 28 4.80 -11.50 10.46
N LEU A 29 4.74 -11.22 11.77
CA LEU A 29 4.20 -9.95 12.27
C LEU A 29 5.08 -8.75 11.89
N ARG A 30 6.41 -8.93 11.86
CA ARG A 30 7.34 -7.86 11.44
C ARG A 30 7.36 -7.65 9.93
N ALA A 31 7.18 -8.72 9.15
CA ALA A 31 7.06 -8.62 7.71
C ALA A 31 5.80 -7.86 7.30
N ARG A 32 4.67 -8.10 7.98
CA ARG A 32 3.38 -7.44 7.68
C ARG A 32 3.39 -5.93 7.92
N GLY A 33 3.91 -5.48 9.07
CA GLY A 33 3.90 -4.05 9.42
C GLY A 33 4.74 -3.16 8.50
N ARG A 34 5.74 -3.70 7.80
CA ARG A 34 6.56 -2.94 6.84
C ARG A 34 5.80 -2.57 5.56
N TRP A 35 4.85 -3.40 5.14
CA TRP A 35 4.03 -3.14 3.95
C TRP A 35 2.95 -2.10 4.25
N ASP A 36 2.28 -2.21 5.39
CA ASP A 36 1.22 -1.27 5.80
C ASP A 36 1.75 0.16 5.96
N THR A 37 2.92 0.31 6.60
CA THR A 37 3.53 1.64 6.80
C THR A 37 3.96 2.29 5.49
N ARG A 38 4.46 1.52 4.53
CA ARG A 38 4.86 2.06 3.22
C ARG A 38 3.64 2.46 2.38
N PHE A 39 2.56 1.69 2.45
CA PHE A 39 1.29 2.01 1.77
C PHE A 39 0.61 3.26 2.36
N GLU A 40 0.62 3.42 3.68
CA GLU A 40 0.10 4.65 4.30
C GLU A 40 0.90 5.88 3.90
N LEU A 41 2.23 5.78 3.85
CA LEU A 41 3.09 6.88 3.40
C LEU A 41 2.84 7.25 1.93
N GLU A 42 2.65 6.26 1.06
CA GLU A 42 2.36 6.50 -0.36
C GLU A 42 0.93 7.05 -0.57
N SER A 43 -0.06 6.57 0.19
CA SER A 43 -1.46 7.03 0.05
C SER A 43 -1.70 8.43 0.63
N ARG A 44 -1.00 8.79 1.72
CA ARG A 44 -0.99 10.18 2.23
C ARG A 44 -0.20 11.13 1.37
N ARG A 45 0.57 10.63 0.40
CA ARG A 45 1.19 11.44 -0.63
C ARG A 45 0.09 11.95 -1.55
N GLN A 46 -0.66 12.93 -1.07
CA GLN A 46 -1.49 13.79 -1.90
C GLN A 46 -0.52 14.56 -2.79
N THR A 47 -0.18 13.99 -3.93
CA THR A 47 0.26 14.78 -5.06
C THR A 47 -0.86 15.75 -5.32
N HIS A 48 -0.58 17.05 -5.16
CA HIS A 48 -1.47 18.11 -5.59
C HIS A 48 -1.60 17.92 -7.10
N THR A 49 -2.59 17.12 -7.52
CA THR A 49 -2.83 16.91 -8.93
C THR A 49 -3.43 18.22 -9.39
N ASP A 50 -2.70 18.87 -10.27
CA ASP A 50 -3.16 19.97 -11.07
C ASP A 50 -4.25 19.51 -12.07
N ALA A 51 -5.06 18.53 -11.68
CA ALA A 51 -6.22 17.98 -12.37
C ALA A 51 -7.38 18.99 -12.33
N THR A 52 -7.09 20.24 -12.65
CA THR A 52 -8.11 21.11 -13.23
C THR A 52 -8.54 20.51 -14.56
N GLY A 53 -9.84 20.57 -14.86
CA GLY A 53 -10.35 20.13 -16.15
C GLY A 53 -9.62 20.82 -17.30
N MET A 54 -9.57 20.16 -18.46
CA MET A 54 -9.13 20.78 -19.71
C MET A 54 -10.35 21.37 -20.40
N LEU A 55 -10.29 22.65 -20.76
CA LEU A 55 -11.31 23.32 -21.56
C LEU A 55 -10.81 23.47 -23.00
N ILE A 56 -11.75 23.41 -23.95
CA ILE A 56 -11.48 23.69 -25.36
C ILE A 56 -12.00 25.08 -25.68
N CYS A 57 -11.12 25.94 -26.19
CA CYS A 57 -11.50 27.29 -26.60
C CYS A 57 -12.53 27.25 -27.73
N ARG A 58 -13.69 27.89 -27.53
CA ARG A 58 -14.72 28.00 -28.57
C ARG A 58 -14.32 28.87 -29.76
N SER A 59 -13.34 29.77 -29.58
CA SER A 59 -12.92 30.72 -30.62
C SER A 59 -11.86 30.14 -31.56
N CYS A 60 -10.88 29.39 -31.03
CA CYS A 60 -9.76 28.88 -31.84
C CYS A 60 -9.51 27.37 -31.71
N GLY A 61 -10.28 26.65 -30.87
CA GLY A 61 -10.16 25.20 -30.70
C GLY A 61 -8.98 24.72 -29.84
N THR A 62 -8.15 25.63 -29.30
CA THR A 62 -7.00 25.26 -28.47
C THR A 62 -7.47 24.73 -27.10
N GLY A 63 -6.90 23.60 -26.67
CA GLY A 63 -7.10 23.04 -25.34
C GLY A 63 -6.18 23.70 -24.30
N ALA A 64 -6.72 24.08 -23.15
CA ALA A 64 -5.97 24.66 -22.05
C ALA A 64 -6.58 24.29 -20.69
N PRO A 65 -5.81 24.30 -19.59
CA PRO A 65 -6.35 24.00 -18.28
C PRO A 65 -7.30 25.11 -17.80
N GLU A 66 -8.35 24.73 -17.09
CA GLU A 66 -9.42 25.63 -16.61
C GLU A 66 -8.89 26.86 -15.85
N ARG A 67 -7.80 26.68 -15.08
CA ARG A 67 -7.12 27.75 -14.33
C ARG A 67 -6.53 28.89 -15.15
N VAL A 68 -6.36 28.74 -16.48
CA VAL A 68 -5.72 29.79 -17.30
C VAL A 68 -6.67 30.99 -17.48
N GLY A 69 -7.99 30.78 -17.39
CA GLY A 69 -9.03 31.84 -17.51
C GLY A 69 -9.13 32.53 -18.88
N ARG A 70 -8.05 32.48 -19.68
CA ARG A 70 -7.98 32.97 -21.06
C ARG A 70 -7.20 31.98 -21.93
N CYS A 71 -7.57 31.88 -23.19
CA CYS A 71 -6.94 31.02 -24.15
C CYS A 71 -5.49 31.48 -24.43
N PRO A 72 -4.48 30.60 -24.29
CA PRO A 72 -3.09 30.96 -24.55
C PRO A 72 -2.80 31.21 -26.04
N ALA A 73 -3.68 30.78 -26.95
CA ALA A 73 -3.51 30.97 -28.39
C ALA A 73 -4.19 32.25 -28.92
N CYS A 74 -5.41 32.57 -28.46
CA CYS A 74 -6.19 33.69 -29.00
C CYS A 74 -6.63 34.74 -27.97
N GLY A 75 -6.37 34.52 -26.68
CA GLY A 75 -6.73 35.46 -25.60
C GLY A 75 -8.21 35.48 -25.20
N ALA A 76 -9.09 34.73 -25.88
CA ALA A 76 -10.50 34.62 -25.54
C ALA A 76 -10.71 34.01 -24.13
N VAL A 77 -11.77 34.40 -23.43
CA VAL A 77 -12.11 33.83 -22.11
C VAL A 77 -12.48 32.35 -22.26
N LEU A 78 -11.92 31.50 -21.38
CA LEU A 78 -12.14 30.05 -21.34
C LEU A 78 -13.19 29.67 -20.31
#